data_AF-A0A3M8P7M3-F1
#
_entry.id   AF-A0A3M8P7M3-F1
#
_cell.length_a   1.000
_cell.length_b   1.000
_cell.length_c   1.000
_cell.angle_alpha   90.00
_cell.angle_beta   90.00
_cell.angle_gamma   90.00
#
_symmetry.space_group_name_H-M   'P 1'
#
loop_
_entity.id
_entity.type
_entity.pdbx_description
1 polymer ?
#
loop_
_entity_poly.entity_id
_entity_poly.type
_entity_poly.pdbx_seq_one_letter_code
_entity_poly.pdbx_strand_id
1 'polypeptide(L)'
;MKWLVHLYPKKWRNRYGEEFLDILENRELSIKEVLDVMVNAIDARFLNLVEELMGVDKKFRNIMLQSVLKRFLILGTVILLGLFGGYWLANAAPSVLELPASAILLIGAALGLFSGYVIGLARGITRVVKTTQKEDVYLPTGKLKFDKT
;
A
#
# COMPACT_ATOMS: atom_id res chain seq x y z
N MET A 1 -24.70 21.61 4.16
CA MET A 1 -23.85 20.42 3.92
C MET A 1 -22.57 20.46 4.76
N LYS A 2 -22.72 20.57 6.09
CA LYS A 2 -21.62 20.88 7.05
C LYS A 2 -20.51 19.83 7.10
N TRP A 3 -20.81 18.61 6.66
CA TRP A 3 -19.84 17.51 6.62
C TRP A 3 -18.73 17.75 5.59
N LEU A 4 -18.96 18.50 4.51
CA LEU A 4 -17.93 18.83 3.50
C LEU A 4 -16.80 19.67 4.11
N VAL A 5 -17.15 20.64 4.98
CA VAL A 5 -16.17 21.45 5.70
C VAL A 5 -15.29 20.57 6.59
N HIS A 6 -15.83 19.50 7.17
CA HIS A 6 -15.08 18.57 8.02
C HIS A 6 -14.03 17.74 7.26
N LEU A 7 -14.13 17.67 5.93
CA LEU A 7 -13.10 17.06 5.11
C LEU A 7 -11.80 17.87 5.12
N TYR A 8 -11.83 19.15 5.43
CA TYR A 8 -10.61 19.98 5.49
C TYR A 8 -9.88 19.86 6.83
N PRO A 9 -8.54 20.03 6.86
CA PRO A 9 -7.74 19.97 8.09
C PRO A 9 -8.12 21.09 9.07
N LYS A 10 -7.90 20.87 10.39
CA LYS A 10 -8.26 21.82 11.46
C LYS A 10 -7.74 23.24 11.22
N LYS A 11 -6.46 23.39 10.82
CA LYS A 11 -5.86 24.71 10.52
C LYS A 11 -6.61 25.46 9.41
N TRP A 12 -7.03 24.75 8.36
CA TRP A 12 -7.77 25.33 7.24
C TRP A 12 -9.18 25.76 7.68
N ARG A 13 -9.88 24.90 8.44
CA ARG A 13 -11.22 25.20 8.97
C ARG A 13 -11.22 26.42 9.90
N ASN A 14 -10.18 26.59 10.71
CA ASN A 14 -10.07 27.75 11.59
C ASN A 14 -9.87 29.07 10.81
N ARG A 15 -9.40 29.00 9.56
CA ARG A 15 -9.08 30.19 8.75
C ARG A 15 -10.16 30.53 7.72
N TYR A 16 -10.77 29.51 7.10
CA TYR A 16 -11.72 29.68 6.00
C TYR A 16 -13.03 28.90 6.20
N GLY A 17 -13.19 28.20 7.33
CA GLY A 17 -14.30 27.28 7.53
C GLY A 17 -15.66 27.96 7.63
N GLU A 18 -15.73 29.16 8.22
CA GLU A 18 -16.99 29.91 8.32
C GLU A 18 -17.38 30.51 6.97
N GLU A 19 -16.46 31.20 6.29
CA GLU A 19 -16.69 31.75 4.94
C GLU A 19 -17.09 30.65 3.93
N PHE A 20 -16.43 29.50 3.99
CA PHE A 20 -16.76 28.39 3.10
C PHE A 20 -18.10 27.74 3.43
N LEU A 21 -18.47 27.69 4.71
CA LEU A 21 -19.79 27.19 5.12
C LEU A 21 -20.90 28.09 4.58
N ASP A 22 -20.74 29.41 4.65
CA ASP A 22 -21.69 30.38 4.10
C ASP A 22 -21.85 30.21 2.58
N ILE A 23 -20.75 29.96 1.85
CA ILE A 23 -20.82 29.69 0.40
C ILE A 23 -21.58 28.38 0.11
N LEU A 24 -21.37 27.33 0.91
CA LEU A 24 -22.04 26.04 0.76
C LEU A 24 -23.54 26.09 1.15
N GLU A 25 -23.94 27.03 2.01
CA GLU A 25 -25.34 27.21 2.43
C GLU A 25 -26.12 28.10 1.46
N ASN A 26 -25.46 29.06 0.80
CA ASN A 26 -26.08 29.99 -0.14
C ASN A 26 -26.08 29.52 -1.61
N ARG A 27 -25.51 28.35 -1.92
CA ARG A 27 -25.35 27.87 -3.30
C ARG A 27 -25.84 26.44 -3.46
N GLU A 28 -26.60 26.18 -4.52
CA GLU A 28 -26.91 24.80 -4.92
C GLU A 28 -25.68 24.17 -5.58
N LEU A 29 -25.18 23.08 -5.01
CA LEU A 29 -23.97 22.41 -5.51
C LEU A 29 -24.33 21.27 -6.46
N SER A 30 -23.67 21.26 -7.61
CA SER A 30 -23.66 20.11 -8.51
C SER A 30 -22.77 18.99 -7.97
N ILE A 31 -23.04 17.74 -8.34
CA ILE A 31 -22.23 16.56 -7.99
C ILE A 31 -20.75 16.77 -8.37
N LYS A 32 -20.49 17.44 -9.51
CA LYS A 32 -19.13 17.77 -9.94
C LYS A 32 -18.41 18.71 -8.97
N GLU A 33 -19.12 19.71 -8.45
CA GLU A 33 -18.56 20.67 -7.48
C GLU A 33 -18.34 19.99 -6.13
N VAL A 34 -19.22 19.07 -5.72
CA VAL A 34 -19.00 18.24 -4.51
C VAL A 34 -17.72 17.41 -4.64
N LEU A 35 -17.49 16.77 -5.79
CA LEU A 35 -16.26 16.01 -6.04
C LEU A 35 -15.02 16.91 -6.05
N ASP A 36 -15.12 18.09 -6.65
CA ASP A 36 -14.03 19.07 -6.68
C ASP A 36 -13.66 19.55 -5.27
N VAL A 37 -14.67 19.82 -4.43
CA VAL A 37 -14.47 20.14 -3.00
C VAL A 37 -13.80 18.98 -2.26
N MET A 38 -14.17 17.73 -2.54
CA MET A 38 -13.52 16.57 -1.93
C MET A 38 -12.05 16.44 -2.33
N VAL A 39 -11.73 16.64 -3.61
CA VAL A 39 -10.34 16.60 -4.10
C VAL A 39 -9.51 17.70 -3.47
N ASN A 40 -10.03 18.93 -3.42
CA ASN A 40 -9.37 20.07 -2.77
C ASN A 40 -9.16 19.83 -1.26
N ALA A 41 -10.09 19.16 -0.59
CA ALA A 41 -9.93 18.80 0.82
C ALA A 41 -8.82 17.75 1.04
N ILE A 42 -8.72 16.76 0.14
CA ILE A 42 -7.65 15.75 0.17
C ILE A 42 -6.29 16.42 -0.05
N ASP A 43 -6.19 17.31 -1.03
CA ASP A 43 -4.94 18.02 -1.33
C ASP A 43 -4.49 18.90 -0.16
N ALA A 44 -5.42 19.66 0.44
CA ALA A 44 -5.15 20.45 1.64
C ALA A 44 -4.67 19.61 2.83
N ARG A 45 -5.20 18.38 3.00
CA ARG A 45 -4.71 17.44 4.02
C ARG A 45 -3.32 16.92 3.68
N PHE A 46 -3.05 16.62 2.41
CA PHE A 46 -1.75 16.14 1.97
C PHE A 46 -0.66 17.20 2.19
N LEU A 47 -0.94 18.46 1.84
CA LEU A 47 -0.04 19.59 2.09
C LEU A 47 0.28 19.78 3.58
N ASN A 48 -0.74 19.76 4.44
CA ASN A 48 -0.53 19.90 5.89
C ASN A 48 0.25 18.70 6.47
N LEU A 49 0.01 17.48 5.96
CA LEU A 49 0.76 16.29 6.34
C LEU A 49 2.21 16.35 5.87
N VAL A 50 2.46 16.86 4.65
CA VAL A 50 3.81 17.07 4.12
C VAL A 50 4.54 18.16 4.89
N GLU A 51 3.88 19.27 5.24
CA GLU A 51 4.44 20.33 6.08
C GLU A 51 4.86 19.79 7.46
N GLU A 52 4.01 18.98 8.08
CA GLU A 52 4.31 18.30 9.35
C GLU A 52 5.49 17.33 9.19
N LEU A 53 5.54 16.56 8.11
CA LEU A 53 6.66 15.67 7.75
C LEU A 53 7.96 16.41 7.40
N MET A 54 7.88 17.62 6.87
CA MET A 54 9.06 18.45 6.59
C MET A 54 9.66 19.05 7.86
N GLY A 55 8.84 19.26 8.90
CA GLY A 55 9.28 19.63 10.24
C GLY A 55 9.90 18.47 11.05
N VAL A 56 9.70 17.23 10.63
CA VAL A 56 10.33 16.04 11.23
C VAL A 56 11.79 15.92 10.78
N ASP A 57 12.66 15.49 11.69
CA ASP A 57 14.10 15.28 11.44
C ASP A 57 14.35 14.51 10.12
N LYS A 58 15.35 14.98 9.35
CA LYS A 58 15.66 14.45 8.00
C LYS A 58 15.86 12.93 8.00
N LYS A 59 16.34 12.34 9.10
CA LYS A 59 16.56 10.89 9.22
C LYS A 59 15.24 10.13 9.29
N PHE A 60 14.27 10.60 10.09
CA PHE A 60 12.96 9.97 10.22
C PHE A 60 12.14 10.09 8.94
N ARG A 61 12.17 11.26 8.28
CA ARG A 61 11.52 11.46 6.98
C ARG A 61 12.03 10.48 5.93
N ASN A 62 13.34 10.28 5.84
CA ASN A 62 13.92 9.35 4.86
C ASN A 62 13.55 7.89 5.14
N ILE A 63 13.53 7.48 6.41
CA ILE A 63 13.10 6.12 6.81
C ILE A 63 11.63 5.89 6.47
N MET A 64 10.76 6.86 6.77
CA MET A 64 9.33 6.74 6.50
C MET A 64 9.03 6.74 5.00
N LEU A 65 9.65 7.64 4.23
CA LEU A 65 9.53 7.67 2.76
C LEU A 65 10.01 6.37 2.12
N GLN A 66 11.17 5.85 2.54
CA GLN A 66 11.68 4.55 2.07
C GLN A 66 10.68 3.41 2.33
N SER A 67 10.05 3.40 3.50
CA SER A 67 9.05 2.39 3.87
C SER A 67 7.77 2.50 3.03
N VAL A 68 7.26 3.73 2.87
CA VAL A 68 6.03 4.00 2.10
C VAL A 68 6.25 3.74 0.62
N LEU A 69 7.35 4.23 0.04
CA LEU A 69 7.72 3.98 -1.35
C LEU A 69 7.88 2.50 -1.64
N LYS A 70 8.55 1.73 -0.77
CA LYS A 70 8.66 0.26 -0.95
C LYS A 70 7.29 -0.41 -1.00
N ARG A 71 6.32 0.01 -0.18
CA ARG A 71 4.96 -0.55 -0.20
C ARG A 71 4.23 -0.20 -1.51
N PHE A 72 4.32 1.05 -1.96
CA PHE A 72 3.75 1.45 -3.25
C PHE A 72 4.40 0.75 -4.43
N LEU A 73 5.72 0.54 -4.40
CA LEU A 73 6.45 -0.19 -5.44
C LEU A 73 5.97 -1.65 -5.51
N ILE A 74 5.81 -2.32 -4.36
CA ILE A 74 5.27 -3.68 -4.29
C ILE A 74 3.84 -3.73 -4.84
N LEU A 75 2.94 -2.84 -4.38
CA LEU A 75 1.56 -2.80 -4.84
C LEU A 75 1.47 -2.53 -6.34
N GLY A 76 2.21 -1.52 -6.83
CA GLY A 76 2.30 -1.20 -8.24
C GLY A 76 2.79 -2.37 -9.08
N THR A 77 3.81 -3.10 -8.59
CA THR A 77 4.34 -4.27 -9.30
C THR A 77 3.31 -5.40 -9.37
N VAL A 78 2.58 -5.67 -8.30
CA VAL A 78 1.51 -6.69 -8.29
C VAL A 78 0.40 -6.33 -9.27
N ILE A 79 -0.03 -5.06 -9.29
CA ILE A 79 -1.06 -4.58 -10.22
C ILE A 79 -0.57 -4.71 -11.66
N LEU A 80 0.66 -4.30 -11.94
CA LEU A 80 1.24 -4.33 -13.29
C LEU A 80 1.42 -5.77 -13.79
N LEU A 81 1.85 -6.69 -12.92
CA LEU A 81 1.90 -8.12 -13.22
C LEU A 81 0.51 -8.73 -13.43
N GLY A 82 -0.50 -8.31 -12.65
CA GLY A 82 -1.88 -8.75 -12.83
C GLY A 82 -2.47 -8.29 -14.17
N LEU A 83 -2.27 -7.02 -14.52
CA LEU A 83 -2.73 -6.44 -15.80
C LEU A 83 -2.01 -7.06 -17.00
N PHE A 84 -0.68 -7.12 -16.94
CA PHE A 84 0.12 -7.70 -18.02
C PHE A 84 -0.11 -9.20 -18.17
N GLY A 85 -0.13 -9.93 -17.05
CA GLY A 85 -0.45 -11.35 -17.01
C GLY A 85 -1.84 -11.64 -17.54
N GLY A 86 -2.85 -10.87 -17.12
CA GLY A 86 -4.22 -11.00 -17.62
C GLY A 86 -4.33 -10.71 -19.12
N TYR A 87 -3.67 -9.65 -19.61
CA TYR A 87 -3.62 -9.32 -21.04
C TYR A 87 -2.94 -10.42 -21.86
N TRP A 88 -1.81 -10.96 -21.37
CA TRP A 88 -1.11 -12.05 -22.05
C TRP A 88 -1.95 -13.33 -22.05
N LEU A 89 -2.59 -13.68 -20.93
CA LEU A 89 -3.45 -14.87 -20.81
C LEU A 89 -4.64 -14.80 -21.75
N ALA A 90 -5.27 -13.62 -21.88
CA ALA A 90 -6.40 -13.40 -22.78
C ALA A 90 -6.04 -13.65 -24.25
N ASN A 91 -4.81 -13.34 -24.65
CA ASN A 91 -4.33 -13.53 -26.02
C ASN A 91 -3.73 -14.92 -26.28
N ALA A 92 -3.04 -15.50 -25.29
CA ALA A 92 -2.33 -16.77 -25.44
C ALA A 92 -3.22 -18.01 -25.22
N ALA A 93 -4.26 -17.89 -24.38
CA ALA A 93 -5.13 -19.00 -24.01
C ALA A 93 -6.59 -18.54 -23.85
N PRO A 94 -7.30 -18.23 -24.95
CA PRO A 94 -8.67 -17.73 -24.90
C PRO A 94 -9.66 -18.72 -24.26
N SER A 95 -9.37 -20.02 -24.26
CA SER A 95 -10.15 -21.05 -23.57
C SER A 95 -10.24 -20.86 -22.05
N VAL A 96 -9.30 -20.11 -21.45
CA VAL A 96 -9.35 -19.77 -20.02
C VAL A 96 -10.44 -18.74 -19.71
N LEU A 97 -10.82 -17.91 -20.69
CA LEU A 97 -11.94 -16.96 -20.57
C LEU A 97 -13.31 -17.63 -20.68
N GLU A 98 -13.37 -18.84 -21.23
CA GLU A 98 -14.60 -19.64 -21.30
C GLU A 98 -14.95 -20.32 -19.97
N LEU A 99 -14.02 -20.29 -19.01
CA LEU A 99 -14.25 -20.85 -17.68
C LEU A 99 -15.25 -20.00 -16.88
N PRO A 100 -16.11 -20.63 -16.07
CA PRO A 100 -16.99 -19.89 -15.18
C PRO A 100 -16.16 -19.08 -14.18
N ALA A 101 -16.67 -17.89 -13.81
CA ALA A 101 -15.98 -16.98 -12.90
C ALA A 101 -15.55 -17.63 -11.56
N SER A 102 -16.32 -18.62 -11.08
CA SER A 102 -15.99 -19.41 -9.89
C SER A 102 -14.72 -20.25 -10.05
N ALA A 103 -14.49 -20.85 -11.23
CA ALA A 103 -13.28 -21.63 -11.49
C ALA A 103 -12.04 -20.72 -11.61
N ILE A 104 -12.18 -19.56 -12.25
CA ILE A 104 -11.12 -18.55 -12.34
C ILE A 104 -10.73 -18.05 -10.94
N LEU A 105 -11.72 -17.78 -10.08
CA LEU A 105 -11.49 -17.39 -8.68
C LEU A 105 -10.76 -18.48 -7.88
N LEU A 106 -11.14 -19.75 -8.04
CA LEU A 106 -10.49 -20.87 -7.36
C LEU A 106 -9.03 -21.03 -7.80
N ILE A 107 -8.75 -20.91 -9.10
CA ILE A 107 -7.39 -20.97 -9.65
C ILE A 107 -6.55 -19.81 -9.09
N GLY A 108 -7.09 -18.59 -9.10
CA GLY A 108 -6.42 -17.41 -8.53
C GLY A 108 -6.14 -17.56 -7.04
N ALA A 109 -7.11 -18.06 -6.26
CA ALA A 109 -6.96 -18.30 -4.82
C ALA A 109 -5.90 -19.37 -4.52
N ALA A 110 -5.92 -20.49 -5.27
CA ALA A 110 -4.93 -21.56 -5.13
C ALA A 110 -3.51 -21.08 -5.44
N LEU A 111 -3.33 -20.33 -6.53
CA LEU A 111 -2.04 -19.73 -6.90
C LEU A 111 -1.57 -18.70 -5.86
N GLY A 112 -2.48 -17.89 -5.32
CA GLY A 112 -2.20 -16.95 -4.24
C GLY A 112 -1.72 -17.64 -2.97
N LEU A 113 -2.41 -18.70 -2.54
CA LEU A 113 -2.01 -19.50 -1.38
C LEU A 113 -0.66 -20.19 -1.59
N PHE A 114 -0.45 -20.80 -2.76
CA PHE A 114 0.79 -21.48 -3.11
C PHE A 114 1.98 -20.50 -3.13
N SER A 115 1.84 -19.36 -3.82
CA SER A 115 2.88 -18.34 -3.86
C SER A 115 3.18 -17.75 -2.48
N GLY A 116 2.13 -17.49 -1.68
CA GLY A 116 2.28 -17.07 -0.28
C GLY A 116 3.05 -18.08 0.57
N TYR A 117 2.75 -19.37 0.42
CA TYR A 117 3.46 -20.45 1.10
C TYR A 117 4.94 -20.51 0.70
N VAL A 118 5.25 -20.52 -0.60
CA VAL A 118 6.64 -20.55 -1.11
C VAL A 118 7.44 -19.34 -0.63
N ILE A 119 6.87 -18.14 -0.70
CA ILE A 119 7.53 -16.90 -0.22
C ILE A 119 7.73 -16.97 1.30
N GLY A 120 6.73 -17.45 2.05
CA GLY A 120 6.81 -17.64 3.50
C GLY A 120 7.92 -18.61 3.89
N LEU A 121 8.01 -19.74 3.19
CA LEU A 121 9.04 -20.76 3.38
C LEU A 121 10.43 -20.24 3.04
N ALA A 122 10.59 -19.56 1.90
CA ALA A 122 11.86 -18.94 1.51
C ALA A 122 12.33 -17.88 2.54
N ARG A 123 11.41 -17.07 3.06
CA ARG A 123 11.70 -16.11 4.15
C ARG A 123 12.05 -16.81 5.45
N GLY A 124 11.36 -17.90 5.78
CA GLY A 124 11.66 -18.74 6.95
C GLY A 124 13.08 -19.30 6.88
N ILE A 125 13.44 -19.92 5.75
CA ILE A 125 14.79 -20.46 5.50
C ILE A 125 15.83 -19.35 5.57
N THR A 126 15.60 -18.23 4.86
CA THR A 126 16.53 -17.08 4.89
C THR A 126 16.74 -16.55 6.31
N ARG A 127 15.69 -16.52 7.12
CA ARG A 127 15.78 -16.14 8.54
C ARG A 127 16.63 -17.13 9.32
N VAL A 128 16.39 -18.44 9.17
CA VAL A 128 17.16 -19.49 9.85
C VAL A 128 18.63 -19.40 9.46
N VAL A 129 18.96 -19.37 8.16
CA VAL A 129 20.33 -19.24 7.65
C VAL A 129 21.02 -18.00 8.22
N LYS A 130 20.33 -16.85 8.22
CA LYS A 130 20.88 -15.59 8.76
C LYS A 130 21.13 -15.64 10.28
N THR A 131 20.34 -16.40 11.03
CA THR A 131 20.56 -16.61 12.47
C THR A 131 21.71 -17.59 12.69
N THR A 132 21.75 -18.71 11.96
CA THR A 132 22.80 -19.73 12.06
C THR A 132 24.17 -19.22 11.60
N GLN A 133 24.24 -18.29 10.65
CA GLN A 133 25.49 -17.64 10.24
C GLN A 133 26.04 -16.63 11.25
N LYS A 134 25.22 -16.16 12.21
CA LYS A 134 25.63 -15.13 13.17
C LYS A 134 26.13 -15.68 14.49
N GLU A 135 25.69 -16.88 14.90
CA GLU A 135 26.03 -17.47 16.20
C GLU A 135 26.29 -18.97 16.07
N ASP A 136 27.31 -19.47 16.77
CA ASP A 136 27.55 -20.91 16.92
C ASP A 136 26.35 -21.54 17.63
N VAL A 137 25.64 -22.44 16.94
CA VAL A 137 24.46 -23.10 17.50
C VAL A 137 24.90 -24.23 18.42
N TYR A 138 24.57 -24.10 19.71
CA TYR A 138 24.77 -25.15 20.71
C TYR A 138 23.60 -26.14 20.63
N LEU A 139 23.83 -27.34 20.10
CA LEU A 139 22.88 -28.44 20.19
C LEU A 139 23.16 -29.27 21.45
N PRO A 140 22.14 -29.96 22.00
CA PRO A 140 22.31 -30.88 23.14
C PRO A 140 23.35 -32.00 22.88
N THR A 141 23.61 -32.29 21.60
CA THR A 141 24.53 -33.32 21.12
C THR A 141 25.93 -32.80 20.75
N GLY A 142 26.20 -31.50 20.87
CA GLY A 142 27.52 -30.91 20.61
C GLY A 142 27.51 -29.57 19.88
N LYS A 143 28.70 -28.98 19.69
CA LYS A 143 28.89 -27.71 18.95
C LYS A 143 28.93 -27.96 17.44
N LEU A 144 27.99 -27.40 16.69
CA LEU A 144 28.13 -27.22 15.24
C LEU A 144 28.87 -25.91 14.98
N LYS A 145 30.16 -26.00 14.64
CA LYS A 145 30.94 -24.85 14.16
C LYS A 145 30.71 -24.70 12.66
N PHE A 146 30.21 -23.56 12.22
CA PHE A 146 30.15 -23.21 10.81
C PHE A 146 31.33 -22.30 10.47
N ASP A 147 32.07 -22.67 9.43
CA ASP A 147 33.24 -21.90 8.99
C ASP A 147 32.78 -20.53 8.46
N LYS A 148 33.38 -19.45 8.97
CA LYS A 148 33.04 -18.09 8.58
C LYS A 148 33.89 -17.73 7.38
N THR A 149 33.35 -17.97 6.18
CA THR A 149 33.95 -17.50 4.91
C THR A 149 33.53 -16.07 4.60
#